data_AF-A0A0R2N0X5-F1
#
_entry.id   AF-A0A0R2N0X5-F1
#
_cell.length_a   1.000
_cell.length_b   1.000
_cell.length_c   1.000
_cell.angle_alpha   90.00
_cell.angle_beta   90.00
_cell.angle_gamma   90.00
#
_symmetry.space_group_name_H-M   'P 1'
#
loop_
_entity.id
_entity.type
_entity.pdbx_description
1 polymer ?
#
loop_
_entity_poly.entity_id
_entity_poly.type
_entity_poly.pdbx_seq_one_letter_code
_entity_poly.pdbx_strand_id
1 'polypeptide(L)' 'MVSYRYAFRDRRAKKRDFRRLWIARINAAARMNDLSYSKLMHGLKLANIDMNRKMLADLAISDPESFTALAETAKKALA' A
#
# COMPACT_ATOMS: atom_id res chain seq x y z
N MET A 1 -6.19 -13.86 -34.19
CA MET A 1 -6.72 -14.42 -32.92
C MET A 1 -5.77 -14.29 -31.70
N VAL A 2 -4.56 -13.73 -31.86
CA VAL A 2 -3.56 -13.64 -30.77
C VAL A 2 -3.85 -12.48 -29.80
N SER A 3 -4.43 -11.37 -30.28
CA SER A 3 -4.75 -10.19 -29.46
C SER A 3 -5.71 -10.46 -28.31
N TYR A 4 -6.74 -11.29 -28.51
CA TYR A 4 -7.71 -11.65 -27.46
C TYR A 4 -7.08 -12.49 -26.34
N ARG A 5 -6.11 -13.36 -26.66
CA ARG A 5 -5.37 -14.14 -25.65
C ARG A 5 -4.52 -13.22 -24.76
N TYR A 6 -3.82 -12.24 -25.36
CA TYR A 6 -3.09 -11.23 -24.59
C TYR A 6 -4.02 -10.36 -23.74
N ALA A 7 -5.14 -9.87 -24.30
CA ALA A 7 -6.11 -9.08 -23.56
C ALA A 7 -6.64 -9.81 -22.31
N PHE A 8 -6.94 -11.11 -22.41
CA PHE A 8 -7.38 -11.90 -21.26
C PHE A 8 -6.30 -12.04 -20.18
N ARG A 9 -5.06 -12.36 -20.59
CA ARG A 9 -3.90 -12.43 -19.70
C ARG A 9 -3.64 -11.10 -19.00
N ASP A 10 -3.66 -10.01 -19.76
CA ASP A 10 -3.25 -8.69 -19.30
C ASP A 10 -4.27 -8.07 -18.35
N ARG A 11 -5.57 -8.40 -18.46
CA ARG A 11 -6.56 -8.04 -17.42
C ARG A 11 -6.21 -8.60 -16.04
N ARG A 12 -5.66 -9.82 -15.99
CA ARG A 12 -5.19 -10.43 -14.74
C ARG A 12 -3.85 -9.82 -14.29
N ALA A 13 -2.93 -9.59 -15.25
CA ALA A 13 -1.64 -8.97 -14.97
C ALA A 13 -1.78 -7.55 -14.41
N LYS A 14 -2.65 -6.72 -15.01
CA LYS A 14 -2.93 -5.33 -14.62
C LYS A 14 -3.26 -5.20 -13.13
N LYS A 15 -4.05 -6.14 -12.57
CA LYS A 15 -4.36 -6.17 -11.12
C LYS A 15 -3.12 -6.37 -10.26
N ARG A 16 -2.21 -7.26 -10.69
CA ARG A 16 -0.94 -7.51 -10.00
C ARG A 16 0.01 -6.33 -10.15
N ASP A 17 0.07 -5.71 -11.32
CA ASP A 17 0.96 -4.58 -11.60
C ASP A 17 0.56 -3.34 -10.80
N PHE A 18 -0.73 -3.03 -10.70
CA PHE A 18 -1.21 -1.98 -9.79
C PHE A 18 -0.90 -2.30 -8.33
N ARG A 19 -1.10 -3.55 -7.90
CA ARG A 19 -0.75 -3.93 -6.52
C ARG A 19 0.74 -3.73 -6.23
N ARG A 20 1.63 -4.07 -7.18
CA ARG A 20 3.07 -3.79 -7.05
C ARG A 20 3.34 -2.29 -6.95
N LEU A 21 2.71 -1.49 -7.80
CA LEU A 21 2.84 -0.03 -7.79
C LEU A 21 2.40 0.57 -6.45
N TRP A 22 1.27 0.14 -5.91
CA TRP A 22 0.77 0.61 -4.61
C TRP A 22 1.73 0.23 -3.47
N ILE A 23 2.25 -0.99 -3.47
CA ILE A 23 3.24 -1.43 -2.46
C ILE A 23 4.50 -0.57 -2.55
N ALA A 24 4.99 -0.27 -3.75
CA ALA A 24 6.17 0.58 -3.92
C ALA A 24 5.94 1.99 -3.37
N ARG A 25 4.79 2.59 -3.67
CA ARG A 25 4.38 3.92 -3.16
C ARG A 25 4.28 3.95 -1.64
N ILE A 26 3.56 2.98 -1.05
CA ILE A 26 3.43 2.86 0.40
C ILE A 26 4.79 2.62 1.05
N ASN A 27 5.66 1.80 0.45
CA ASN A 27 6.99 1.56 1.01
C ASN A 27 7.83 2.84 1.02
N ALA A 28 7.79 3.66 -0.04
CA ALA A 28 8.47 4.95 -0.04
C ALA A 28 7.98 5.86 1.10
N ALA A 29 6.66 6.03 1.23
CA ALA A 29 6.08 6.85 2.30
C ALA A 29 6.32 6.28 3.70
N ALA A 30 6.27 4.95 3.86
CA ALA A 30 6.58 4.28 5.12
C ALA A 30 8.04 4.55 5.55
N ARG A 31 8.98 4.51 4.60
CA ARG A 31 10.40 4.80 4.86
C ARG A 31 10.64 6.24 5.27
N MET A 32 9.88 7.19 4.73
CA MET A 32 9.93 8.59 5.19
C MET A 32 9.45 8.75 6.64
N ASN A 33 8.67 7.79 7.15
CA ASN A 33 8.17 7.74 8.52
C ASN A 33 8.92 6.69 9.36
N ASP A 34 10.16 6.33 9.01
CA ASP A 34 11.02 5.36 9.72
C ASP A 34 10.42 3.95 9.90
N LEU A 35 9.51 3.55 9.03
CA LEU A 35 8.91 2.22 9.00
C LEU A 35 9.24 1.47 7.72
N SER A 36 9.35 0.14 7.82
CA SER A 36 9.29 -0.72 6.64
C SER A 36 7.83 -1.00 6.29
N TYR A 37 7.54 -1.25 5.00
CA TYR A 37 6.19 -1.66 4.57
C TYR A 37 5.65 -2.85 5.38
N SER A 38 6.47 -3.86 5.66
CA SER A 38 6.03 -5.04 6.43
C SER A 38 5.64 -4.67 7.86
N LYS A 39 6.43 -3.81 8.53
CA LYS A 39 6.11 -3.32 9.87
C LYS A 39 4.84 -2.47 9.85
N LEU A 40 4.73 -1.51 8.93
CA LEU A 40 3.53 -0.67 8.79
C LEU A 40 2.26 -1.52 8.62
N MET A 41 2.26 -2.47 7.67
CA MET A 41 1.10 -3.33 7.44
C MET A 41 0.77 -4.22 8.64
N HIS A 42 1.79 -4.66 9.38
CA HIS A 42 1.59 -5.43 10.60
C HIS A 42 0.97 -4.57 11.72
N GLY A 43 1.50 -3.37 11.94
CA GLY A 43 0.99 -2.43 12.94
C GLY A 43 -0.44 -1.99 12.66
N LEU A 44 -0.78 -1.71 11.39
CA LEU A 44 -2.17 -1.40 10.99
C LEU A 44 -3.12 -2.57 11.27
N LYS A 45 -2.67 -3.82 11.06
CA LYS A 45 -3.46 -5.01 11.39
C LYS A 45 -3.66 -5.16 12.91
N LEU A 46 -2.64 -4.89 13.71
CA LEU A 46 -2.74 -4.92 15.18
C LEU A 46 -3.65 -3.82 15.70
N ALA A 47 -3.63 -2.65 15.07
CA ALA A 47 -4.54 -1.53 15.36
C ALA A 47 -5.98 -1.75 14.86
N ASN A 48 -6.32 -2.93 14.31
CA ASN A 48 -7.62 -3.23 13.69
C ASN A 48 -8.04 -2.26 12.56
N ILE A 49 -7.07 -1.65 11.87
CA ILE A 49 -7.32 -0.77 10.73
C ILE A 49 -7.27 -1.60 9.46
N ASP A 50 -8.44 -1.97 8.92
CA ASP A 50 -8.55 -2.65 7.63
C ASP A 50 -8.63 -1.62 6.49
N MET A 51 -7.47 -1.27 5.93
CA MET A 51 -7.37 -0.35 4.80
C MET A 51 -6.71 -1.02 3.60
N ASN A 52 -7.35 -0.87 2.44
CA ASN A 52 -6.82 -1.44 1.22
C ASN A 52 -5.57 -0.66 0.73
N ARG A 53 -4.72 -1.34 -0.04
CA ARG A 53 -3.45 -0.78 -0.56
C ARG A 53 -3.65 0.32 -1.59
N LYS A 54 -4.80 0.33 -2.29
CA LYS A 54 -5.11 1.38 -3.26
C LYS A 54 -5.28 2.72 -2.54
N MET A 55 -6.09 2.73 -1.49
CA MET A 55 -6.36 3.90 -0.66
C MET A 55 -5.12 4.34 0.11
N LEU A 56 -4.39 3.41 0.72
CA LEU A 56 -3.13 3.76 1.40
C LEU A 56 -2.10 4.39 0.45
N ALA A 57 -1.98 3.89 -0.78
CA ALA A 57 -1.05 4.44 -1.77
C ALA A 57 -1.51 5.79 -2.34
N ASP A 58 -2.82 6.03 -2.37
CA ASP A 58 -3.39 7.31 -2.79
C ASP A 58 -3.21 8.35 -1.69
N LEU A 59 -3.57 8.00 -0.44
CA LEU A 59 -3.38 8.82 0.75
C LEU A 59 -1.92 9.24 0.94
N ALA A 60 -0.99 8.31 0.73
CA ALA A 60 0.45 8.60 0.78
C ALA A 60 0.90 9.70 -0.19
N ILE A 61 0.14 9.98 -1.25
CA ILE A 61 0.44 11.01 -2.26
C ILE A 61 -0.41 12.26 -2.03
N SER A 62 -1.72 12.10 -1.80
CA SER A 62 -2.66 13.21 -1.70
C SER A 62 -2.57 13.95 -0.37
N ASP A 63 -2.32 13.23 0.73
CA ASP A 63 -2.22 13.78 2.07
C ASP A 63 -1.15 13.05 2.90
N PRO A 64 0.12 13.50 2.79
CA PRO A 64 1.23 12.93 3.55
C PRO A 64 1.05 13.07 5.07
N GLU A 65 0.38 14.13 5.55
CA GLU A 65 0.20 14.37 6.99
C GLU A 65 -0.71 13.31 7.61
N SER A 66 -1.85 13.03 6.97
CA SER A 66 -2.73 11.93 7.38
C SER A 66 -2.03 10.56 7.31
N PHE A 67 -1.18 10.34 6.31
CA PHE A 67 -0.38 9.11 6.24
C PHE A 67 0.61 9.00 7.40
N THR A 68 1.26 10.09 7.80
CA THR A 68 2.14 10.13 8.97
C THR A 68 1.38 9.81 10.26
N ALA A 69 0.17 10.36 10.45
CA ALA A 69 -0.66 10.01 11.60
C ALA A 69 -0.98 8.50 11.64
N LEU A 70 -1.32 7.89 10.50
CA LEU A 70 -1.50 6.43 10.41
C LEU A 70 -0.20 5.66 10.69
N ALA A 71 0.93 6.13 10.18
CA ALA A 71 2.22 5.51 10.43
C ALA A 71 2.57 5.51 11.93
N GLU A 72 2.29 6.61 12.63
CA GLU A 72 2.46 6.71 14.08
C GLU A 72 1.51 5.80 14.85
N THR A 73 0.24 5.68 14.45
CA THR A 73 -0.67 4.69 15.08
C THR A 73 -0.17 3.26 14.88
N ALA A 74 0.36 2.94 13.70
CA ALA A 74 0.95 1.64 13.43
C ALA A 74 2.24 1.40 14.26
N LYS A 75 3.07 2.42 14.48
CA LYS A 75 4.24 2.33 15.38
C LYS A 75 3.80 2.02 16.81
N LYS A 76 2.80 2.74 17.33
CA LYS A 76 2.27 2.55 18.68
C LYS A 76 1.70 1.15 18.89
N ALA A 77 1.06 0.57 17.87
CA ALA A 77 0.52 -0.78 17.93
C ALA A 77 1.57 -1.90 17.80
N LEU A 78 2.79 -1.58 17.36
CA LEU A 78 3.92 -2.52 17.30
C LEU A 78 4.78 -2.52 18.57
N ALA A 79 4.68 -1.47 19.39
CA ALA A 79 5.40 -1.32 20.65
C ALA A 79 4.77 -2.16 21.77
#